data_AF-A0A835VBY0-F1
#
_entry.id   AF-A0A835VBY0-F1
#
_cell.length_a   1.000
_cell.length_b   1.000
_cell.length_c   1.000
_cell.angle_alpha   90.00
_cell.angle_beta   90.00
_cell.angle_gamma   90.00
#
_symmetry.space_group_name_H-M   'P 1'
#
loop_
_entity.id
_entity.type
_entity.pdbx_description
1 polymer ?
#
loop_
_entity_poly.entity_id
_entity_poly.type
_entity_poly.pdbx_seq_one_letter_code
_entity_poly.pdbx_strand_id
1 'polypeptide(L)'
;MEGVEVLVIGGGDGGVLREIARHHSVEHIDICEIDELVIKVCKKFFPALSVGFEDRRVQLHIGDAVDFLRKSHEGLYDAIIVDSSDPIGPAQELVEKPFFQTLARALRPGGVLCNQTESMWLHTHLIQDMLSICRDVFKGSVHYAWASVPTYPSGVIGFLLCSTDGPPVDFLNPVNPIEKQEEVEKPERELKFYNSEMHKAAFALPSFVTRELSTLNCLEDKSKGWELQRGTESMEGSGAGNGLACSKEPELCGGVVKASEKLIPSCCRKAMAAMPETEAKLHATVVSGWFSCSQCYSGKNDKSLYYNNPMWPGEAHSMKVEEVLYQGKSDYQEILIFKSSLYGKVLVLDGIVQLTEKDECAYQEMIAHLPLCSIPSPKTVLVIGGGDGGVLREIARHHSVEHIDICEIDELVIKVCKKFFPALSVGFEDRRVQLHIGDAVDFLRKSHEGLYDAIIVDSSDPIGPAQELVEKPFFQTLARALRPGGVLCNQTESMWLHTHLIQDMLSICRDVFKGSVHYAWASVPTYPSGVIGFLLCSTDGPPVDFLNPVNPIEKQEEVEKPERELKFYNSEMHKAAFALPSFVTRELSTLNCLEDKSK
;
A
#
# COMPACT_ATOMS: atom_id res chain seq x y z
N MET A 1 19.53 21.81 27.14
CA MET A 1 19.38 20.52 26.46
C MET A 1 20.52 20.47 25.47
N GLU A 2 21.31 19.40 25.49
CA GLU A 2 22.32 19.16 24.45
C GLU A 2 21.59 18.97 23.10
N GLY A 3 22.23 19.37 22.01
CA GLY A 3 21.70 19.19 20.66
C GLY A 3 21.47 17.73 20.29
N VAL A 4 20.55 17.51 19.36
CA VAL A 4 20.29 16.20 18.78
C VAL A 4 21.31 15.92 17.69
N GLU A 5 22.05 14.83 17.85
CA GLU A 5 23.02 14.29 16.91
C GLU A 5 22.37 13.19 16.06
N VAL A 6 22.38 13.33 14.74
CA VAL A 6 21.71 12.38 13.82
C VAL A 6 22.70 11.76 12.85
N LEU A 7 22.59 10.45 12.62
CA LEU A 7 23.26 9.76 11.52
C LEU A 7 22.25 9.28 10.48
N VAL A 8 22.53 9.53 9.21
CA VAL A 8 21.83 8.96 8.06
C VAL A 8 22.75 7.97 7.36
N ILE A 9 22.25 6.77 7.08
CA ILE A 9 22.93 5.75 6.29
C ILE A 9 22.17 5.58 4.99
N GLY A 10 22.85 5.80 3.86
CA GLY A 10 22.21 5.91 2.54
C GLY A 10 21.58 7.29 2.34
N GLY A 11 20.41 7.35 1.70
CA GLY A 11 19.70 8.60 1.45
C GLY A 11 20.43 9.57 0.51
N GLY A 12 21.21 9.05 -0.44
CA GLY A 12 21.98 9.84 -1.41
C GLY A 12 21.15 10.79 -2.29
N ASP A 13 19.82 10.69 -2.30
CA ASP A 13 18.94 11.63 -2.98
C ASP A 13 18.78 12.98 -2.23
N GLY A 14 19.03 12.98 -0.91
CA GLY A 14 18.90 14.11 0.02
C GLY A 14 17.49 14.32 0.58
N GLY A 15 16.52 13.44 0.26
CA GLY A 15 15.14 13.55 0.70
C GLY A 15 15.01 13.44 2.22
N VAL A 16 15.66 12.45 2.83
CA VAL A 16 15.71 12.27 4.29
C VAL A 16 16.39 13.45 4.98
N LEU A 17 17.52 13.93 4.43
CA LEU A 17 18.21 15.12 4.96
C LEU A 17 17.31 16.35 4.98
N ARG A 18 16.54 16.57 3.91
CA ARG A 18 15.59 17.68 3.82
C ARG A 18 14.58 17.65 4.97
N GLU A 19 14.11 16.46 5.37
CA GLU A 19 13.15 16.33 6.46
C GLU A 19 13.80 16.50 7.84
N ILE A 20 14.97 15.89 8.08
CA ILE A 20 15.71 16.06 9.34
C ILE A 20 16.07 17.53 9.58
N ALA A 21 16.48 18.24 8.52
CA ALA A 21 16.84 19.65 8.58
C ALA A 21 15.68 20.56 9.05
N ARG A 22 14.42 20.10 9.00
CA ARG A 22 13.28 20.87 9.53
C ARG A 22 13.27 20.93 11.07
N HIS A 23 13.95 20.00 11.75
CA HIS A 23 14.03 19.98 13.21
C HIS A 23 15.10 20.95 13.71
N HIS A 24 14.70 21.98 14.45
CA HIS A 24 15.61 22.97 15.04
C HIS A 24 16.47 22.44 16.18
N SER A 25 16.00 21.37 16.85
CA SER A 25 16.75 20.69 17.91
C SER A 25 17.94 19.88 17.39
N VAL A 26 17.99 19.60 16.07
CA VAL A 26 19.10 18.91 15.44
C VAL A 26 20.26 19.87 15.27
N GLU A 27 21.40 19.57 15.90
CA GLU A 27 22.60 20.41 15.85
C GLU A 27 23.61 19.91 14.82
N HIS A 28 23.69 18.60 14.60
CA HIS A 28 24.63 17.98 13.67
C HIS A 28 24.02 16.75 12.99
N ILE A 29 24.34 16.58 11.70
CA ILE A 29 23.85 15.48 10.86
C ILE A 29 25.02 14.87 10.11
N ASP A 30 25.44 13.67 10.48
CA ASP A 30 26.33 12.87 9.65
C ASP A 30 25.50 12.10 8.61
N ILE A 31 25.94 12.07 7.37
CA ILE A 31 25.39 11.19 6.34
C ILE A 31 26.49 10.34 5.73
N CYS A 32 26.28 9.03 5.70
CA CYS A 32 27.18 8.08 5.05
C CYS A 32 26.53 7.49 3.80
N GLU A 33 27.08 7.82 2.63
CA GLU A 33 26.63 7.32 1.34
C GLU A 33 27.79 6.62 0.64
N ILE A 34 27.53 5.42 0.12
CA ILE A 34 28.57 4.60 -0.52
C ILE A 34 28.85 5.08 -1.94
N ASP A 35 27.85 5.62 -2.64
CA ASP A 35 27.96 6.04 -4.03
C ASP A 35 27.80 7.57 -4.21
N GLU A 36 28.94 8.25 -4.32
CA GLU A 36 29.01 9.69 -4.61
C GLU A 36 28.29 10.07 -5.93
N LEU A 37 28.16 9.14 -6.88
CA LEU A 37 27.47 9.40 -8.14
C LEU A 37 25.98 9.64 -7.92
N VAL A 38 25.34 8.90 -7.01
CA VAL A 38 23.91 9.08 -6.67
C VAL A 38 23.66 10.52 -6.24
N ILE A 39 24.48 11.05 -5.33
CA ILE A 39 24.38 12.44 -4.86
C ILE A 39 24.52 13.44 -6.01
N LYS A 40 25.52 13.24 -6.88
CA LYS A 40 25.76 14.15 -8.02
C LYS A 40 24.60 14.12 -9.02
N VAL A 41 24.03 12.95 -9.28
CA VAL A 41 22.88 12.78 -10.17
C VAL A 41 21.64 13.44 -9.55
N CYS A 42 21.36 13.20 -8.27
CA CYS A 42 20.21 13.78 -7.61
C CYS A 42 20.31 15.31 -7.50
N LYS A 43 21.48 15.88 -7.20
CA LYS A 43 21.67 17.34 -7.24
C LYS A 43 21.38 17.95 -8.61
N LYS A 44 21.65 17.21 -9.69
CA LYS A 44 21.44 17.67 -11.05
C LYS A 44 19.98 17.57 -11.50
N PHE A 45 19.32 16.45 -11.20
CA PHE A 45 17.98 16.14 -11.75
C PHE A 45 16.84 16.33 -10.75
N PHE A 46 17.14 16.31 -9.44
CA PHE A 46 16.19 16.46 -8.34
C PHE A 46 16.67 17.49 -7.30
N PRO A 47 16.97 18.75 -7.71
CA PRO A 47 17.55 19.74 -6.80
C PRO A 47 16.67 20.05 -5.58
N ALA A 48 15.34 19.94 -5.70
CA ALA A 48 14.40 20.12 -4.59
C ALA A 48 14.43 18.99 -3.55
N LEU A 49 14.89 17.79 -3.91
CA LEU A 49 15.18 16.71 -2.95
C LEU A 49 16.56 16.94 -2.33
N SER A 50 17.56 17.21 -3.15
CA SER A 50 18.95 17.32 -2.70
C SER A 50 19.30 18.59 -1.93
N VAL A 51 18.36 19.52 -1.74
CA VAL A 51 18.52 20.73 -0.92
C VAL A 51 18.96 20.41 0.52
N GLY A 52 18.64 19.23 1.04
CA GLY A 52 19.10 18.79 2.35
C GLY A 52 20.63 18.78 2.49
N PHE A 53 21.37 18.56 1.41
CA PHE A 53 22.84 18.62 1.42
C PHE A 53 23.42 20.04 1.55
N GLU A 54 22.60 21.08 1.45
CA GLU A 54 23.02 22.48 1.59
C GLU A 54 22.91 22.97 3.04
N ASP A 55 22.30 22.18 3.94
CA ASP A 55 22.22 22.53 5.35
C ASP A 55 23.61 22.50 6.00
N ARG A 56 23.95 23.59 6.69
CA ARG A 56 25.26 23.78 7.34
C ARG A 56 25.58 22.74 8.42
N ARG A 57 24.58 22.03 8.93
CA ARG A 57 24.71 20.97 9.94
C ARG A 57 25.07 19.62 9.33
N VAL A 58 25.01 19.48 8.00
CA VAL A 58 25.25 18.22 7.30
C VAL A 58 26.75 18.02 7.04
N GLN A 59 27.27 16.89 7.49
CA GLN A 59 28.60 16.40 7.17
C GLN A 59 28.50 15.11 6.35
N LEU A 60 28.96 15.18 5.10
CA LEU A 60 28.92 14.07 4.15
C LEU A 60 30.17 13.20 4.23
N HIS A 61 29.97 11.90 4.44
CA HIS A 61 30.99 10.87 4.42
C HIS A 61 30.75 9.91 3.25
N ILE A 62 31.67 9.88 2.29
CA ILE A 62 31.60 8.94 1.18
C ILE A 62 32.33 7.65 1.57
N GLY A 63 31.60 6.54 1.69
CA GLY A 63 32.19 5.25 2.05
C GLY A 63 31.20 4.24 2.58
N ASP A 64 31.74 3.11 3.07
CA ASP A 64 30.97 2.05 3.69
C ASP A 64 30.50 2.45 5.09
N ALA A 65 29.19 2.42 5.32
CA ALA A 65 28.58 2.85 6.58
C ALA A 65 28.94 1.93 7.76
N VAL A 66 29.14 0.64 7.51
CA VAL A 66 29.55 -0.31 8.56
C VAL A 66 30.97 0.02 9.03
N ASP A 67 31.88 0.32 8.10
CA ASP A 67 33.24 0.75 8.43
C ASP A 67 33.29 2.13 9.11
N PHE A 68 32.41 3.06 8.72
CA PHE A 68 32.23 4.34 9.40
C PHE A 68 31.79 4.14 10.85
N LEU A 69 30.74 3.34 11.07
CA LEU A 69 30.22 3.04 12.40
C LEU A 69 31.23 2.29 13.28
N ARG A 70 32.03 1.37 12.70
CA ARG A 70 33.13 0.66 13.40
C ARG A 70 34.18 1.60 13.99
N LYS A 71 34.38 2.77 13.37
CA LYS A 71 35.35 3.80 13.81
C LYS A 71 34.70 4.89 14.67
N SER A 72 33.38 4.95 14.70
CA SER A 72 32.62 5.94 15.47
C SER A 72 32.65 5.63 16.96
N HIS A 73 32.55 6.68 17.79
CA HIS A 73 32.46 6.54 19.24
C HIS A 73 31.12 5.89 19.65
N GLU A 74 31.13 5.13 20.75
CA GLU A 74 29.91 4.57 21.33
C GLU A 74 29.03 5.70 21.90
N GLY A 75 27.72 5.58 21.75
CA GLY A 75 26.77 6.58 22.26
C GLY A 75 26.96 7.98 21.67
N LEU A 76 27.32 8.07 20.38
CA LEU A 76 27.50 9.36 19.72
C LEU A 76 26.15 9.99 19.33
N TYR A 77 25.25 9.19 18.76
CA TYR A 77 24.03 9.68 18.11
C TYR A 77 22.78 9.50 18.99
N ASP A 78 21.85 10.44 18.88
CA ASP A 78 20.51 10.35 19.47
C ASP A 78 19.53 9.64 18.53
N ALA A 79 19.72 9.78 17.21
CA ALA A 79 18.93 9.11 16.19
C ALA A 79 19.80 8.57 15.04
N ILE A 80 19.49 7.37 14.56
CA ILE A 80 20.03 6.83 13.32
C ILE A 80 18.87 6.52 12.36
N ILE A 81 18.99 6.94 11.10
CA ILE A 81 18.04 6.65 10.04
C ILE A 81 18.75 5.88 8.93
N VAL A 82 18.23 4.71 8.58
CA VAL A 82 18.75 3.85 7.52
C VAL A 82 17.78 3.88 6.34
N ASP A 83 18.22 4.53 5.27
CA ASP A 83 17.53 4.68 4.00
C ASP A 83 18.36 3.97 2.92
N SER A 84 18.26 2.64 2.93
CA SER A 84 19.06 1.75 2.10
C SER A 84 18.23 1.10 0.98
N SER A 85 18.91 0.68 -0.08
CA SER A 85 18.31 -0.18 -1.10
C SER A 85 17.88 -1.54 -0.53
N ASP A 86 17.04 -2.25 -1.29
CA ASP A 86 16.62 -3.64 -1.00
C ASP A 86 17.82 -4.53 -0.64
N PRO A 87 17.65 -5.56 0.22
CA PRO A 87 18.73 -6.38 0.78
C PRO A 87 19.35 -7.36 -0.23
N ILE A 88 19.74 -6.85 -1.39
CA ILE A 88 20.39 -7.55 -2.49
C ILE A 88 21.78 -6.94 -2.69
N GLY A 89 22.78 -7.80 -2.86
CA GLY A 89 24.15 -7.36 -3.11
C GLY A 89 24.76 -6.66 -1.88
N PRO A 90 25.26 -5.40 -1.98
CA PRO A 90 25.95 -4.73 -0.86
C PRO A 90 25.05 -4.49 0.35
N ALA A 91 23.74 -4.32 0.12
CA ALA A 91 22.77 -4.03 1.16
C ALA A 91 22.36 -5.28 1.98
N GLN A 92 22.76 -6.48 1.57
CA GLN A 92 22.45 -7.71 2.32
C GLN A 92 23.03 -7.69 3.74
N GLU A 93 24.21 -7.10 3.95
CA GLU A 93 24.81 -6.98 5.29
C GLU A 93 23.99 -6.06 6.21
N LEU A 94 23.19 -5.14 5.64
CA LEU A 94 22.40 -4.14 6.37
C LEU A 94 21.13 -4.71 7.02
N VAL A 95 20.82 -5.99 6.77
CA VAL A 95 19.68 -6.68 7.42
C VAL A 95 20.15 -7.78 8.39
N GLU A 96 21.46 -7.91 8.60
CA GLU A 96 22.02 -8.93 9.49
C GLU A 96 22.21 -8.39 10.93
N LYS A 97 22.14 -9.30 11.91
CA LYS A 97 22.31 -8.98 13.34
C LYS A 97 23.58 -8.16 13.68
N PRO A 98 24.77 -8.43 13.12
CA PRO A 98 25.97 -7.65 13.42
C PRO A 98 25.84 -6.17 13.04
N PHE A 99 25.08 -5.86 11.99
CA PHE A 99 24.81 -4.47 11.60
C PHE A 99 23.95 -3.77 12.65
N PHE A 100 22.83 -4.37 13.05
CA PHE A 100 21.99 -3.83 14.12
C PHE A 100 22.72 -3.66 15.45
N GLN A 101 23.61 -4.60 15.82
CA GLN A 101 24.47 -4.46 17.01
C GLN A 101 25.40 -3.24 16.92
N THR A 102 25.92 -2.99 15.71
CA THR A 102 26.78 -1.83 15.44
C THR A 102 25.99 -0.52 15.55
N LEU A 103 24.76 -0.48 15.04
CA LEU A 103 23.83 0.64 15.19
C LEU A 103 23.50 0.92 16.66
N ALA A 104 23.11 -0.12 17.41
CA ALA A 104 22.76 -0.01 18.82
C ALA A 104 23.93 0.52 19.67
N ARG A 105 25.17 0.15 19.36
CA ARG A 105 26.37 0.68 20.03
C ARG A 105 26.61 2.17 19.74
N ALA A 106 26.33 2.61 18.52
CA ALA A 106 26.52 4.00 18.12
C ALA A 106 25.45 4.94 18.70
N LEU A 107 24.30 4.41 19.07
CA LEU A 107 23.21 5.13 19.73
C LEU A 107 23.47 5.34 21.23
N ARG A 108 23.09 6.51 21.74
CA ARG A 108 23.03 6.80 23.19
C ARG A 108 21.96 5.95 23.89
N PRO A 109 21.98 5.84 25.23
CA PRO A 109 20.86 5.27 25.98
C PRO A 109 19.54 6.02 25.69
N GLY A 110 18.49 5.28 25.31
CA GLY A 110 17.22 5.83 24.83
C GLY A 110 17.25 6.41 23.40
N GLY A 111 18.39 6.27 22.69
CA GLY A 111 18.53 6.66 21.30
C GLY A 111 17.67 5.80 20.37
N VAL A 112 17.29 6.35 19.22
CA VAL A 112 16.30 5.75 18.31
C VAL A 112 16.87 5.38 16.95
N LEU A 113 16.38 4.27 16.39
CA LEU A 113 16.65 3.83 15.03
C LEU A 113 15.35 3.86 14.23
N CYS A 114 15.39 4.43 13.02
CA CYS A 114 14.41 4.19 11.98
C CYS A 114 15.09 3.48 10.81
N ASN A 115 14.71 2.23 10.53
CA ASN A 115 15.30 1.43 9.48
C ASN A 115 14.25 1.13 8.40
N GLN A 116 14.50 1.51 7.15
CA GLN A 116 13.66 1.07 6.04
C GLN A 116 13.56 -0.46 6.05
N THR A 117 12.35 -0.95 5.89
CA THR A 117 12.00 -2.36 5.95
C THR A 117 11.10 -2.68 4.75
N GLU A 118 10.79 -3.95 4.55
CA GLU A 118 10.04 -4.40 3.40
C GLU A 118 8.52 -4.17 3.50
N SER A 119 7.82 -4.37 2.38
CA SER A 119 6.36 -4.33 2.32
C SER A 119 5.70 -5.52 3.04
N MET A 120 4.68 -5.21 3.84
CA MET A 120 3.80 -6.17 4.50
C MET A 120 2.98 -7.05 3.54
N TRP A 121 2.89 -6.71 2.24
CA TRP A 121 2.19 -7.51 1.24
C TRP A 121 3.08 -8.54 0.54
N LEU A 122 4.40 -8.37 0.61
CA LEU A 122 5.35 -9.14 -0.20
C LEU A 122 6.32 -9.95 0.65
N HIS A 123 6.79 -9.40 1.78
CA HIS A 123 7.99 -9.89 2.45
C HIS A 123 7.81 -10.03 3.96
N THR A 124 6.64 -10.44 4.43
CA THR A 124 6.37 -10.58 5.88
C THR A 124 7.38 -11.46 6.62
N HIS A 125 7.90 -12.51 5.98
CA HIS A 125 9.00 -13.33 6.49
C HIS A 125 10.29 -12.53 6.77
N LEU A 126 10.71 -11.63 5.87
CA LEU A 126 11.87 -10.76 6.10
C LEU A 126 11.62 -9.77 7.23
N ILE A 127 10.39 -9.24 7.31
CA ILE A 127 9.97 -8.34 8.40
C ILE A 127 10.04 -9.09 9.75
N GLN A 128 9.59 -10.33 9.81
CA GLN A 128 9.66 -11.18 11.01
C GLN A 128 11.10 -11.42 11.46
N ASP A 129 11.98 -11.77 10.52
CA ASP A 129 13.40 -12.02 10.81
C ASP A 129 14.07 -10.75 11.36
N MET A 130 13.86 -9.60 10.70
CA MET A 130 14.40 -8.33 11.17
C MET A 130 13.82 -7.90 12.52
N LEU A 131 12.53 -8.11 12.77
CA LEU A 131 11.91 -7.86 14.08
C LEU A 131 12.52 -8.74 15.17
N SER A 132 12.75 -10.03 14.89
CA SER A 132 13.38 -10.94 15.83
C SER A 132 14.80 -10.48 16.19
N ILE A 133 15.60 -10.12 15.17
CA ILE A 133 16.93 -9.57 15.36
C ILE A 133 16.88 -8.28 16.18
N CYS A 134 15.99 -7.34 15.84
CA CYS A 134 15.88 -6.07 16.51
C CYS A 134 15.42 -6.20 17.96
N ARG A 135 14.48 -7.09 18.27
CA ARG A 135 14.06 -7.38 19.67
C ARG A 135 15.18 -7.98 20.51
N ASP A 136 16.08 -8.75 19.90
CA ASP A 136 17.25 -9.25 20.61
C ASP A 136 18.32 -8.17 20.81
N VAL A 137 18.51 -7.27 19.84
CA VAL A 137 19.56 -6.24 19.91
C VAL A 137 19.13 -5.01 20.72
N PHE A 138 17.93 -4.48 20.47
CA PHE A 138 17.40 -3.26 21.07
C PHE A 138 16.54 -3.61 22.28
N LYS A 139 16.92 -3.09 23.45
CA LYS A 139 16.27 -3.41 24.73
C LYS A 139 15.18 -2.42 25.14
N GLY A 140 14.91 -1.40 24.32
CA GLY A 140 13.78 -0.49 24.46
C GLY A 140 12.57 -0.93 23.62
N SER A 141 11.87 0.02 23.02
CA SER A 141 10.68 -0.22 22.20
C SER A 141 11.07 -0.68 20.78
N VAL A 142 10.39 -1.69 20.24
CA VAL A 142 10.59 -2.17 18.85
C VAL A 142 9.24 -2.31 18.16
N HIS A 143 9.03 -1.53 17.10
CA HIS A 143 7.77 -1.46 16.36
C HIS A 143 8.00 -1.54 14.86
N TYR A 144 7.02 -2.12 14.15
CA TYR A 144 6.91 -2.02 12.71
C TYR A 144 5.84 -0.98 12.38
N ALA A 145 6.15 -0.09 11.44
CA ALA A 145 5.24 0.90 10.89
C ALA A 145 5.28 0.84 9.35
N TRP A 146 4.30 1.42 8.66
CA TRP A 146 4.28 1.43 7.19
C TRP A 146 3.69 2.74 6.64
N ALA A 147 4.00 3.03 5.38
CA ALA A 147 3.43 4.16 4.65
C ALA A 147 3.11 3.79 3.20
N SER A 148 2.16 4.50 2.60
CA SER A 148 1.86 4.39 1.16
C SER A 148 2.89 5.15 0.34
N VAL A 149 3.45 4.46 -0.66
CA VAL A 149 4.32 5.02 -1.68
C VAL A 149 3.93 4.37 -3.01
N PRO A 150 3.14 5.05 -3.87
CA PRO A 150 2.53 4.44 -5.06
C PRO A 150 3.50 3.76 -6.02
N THR A 151 4.73 4.27 -6.11
CA THR A 151 5.75 3.77 -7.04
C THR A 151 6.53 2.58 -6.49
N TYR A 152 6.35 2.21 -5.23
CA TYR A 152 7.04 1.06 -4.64
C TYR A 152 6.24 -0.23 -4.92
N PRO A 153 6.89 -1.40 -4.94
CA PRO A 153 6.19 -2.67 -5.07
C PRO A 153 5.05 -2.77 -4.05
N SER A 154 3.85 -3.15 -4.49
CA SER A 154 2.59 -3.18 -3.69
C SER A 154 2.06 -1.83 -3.17
N GLY A 155 2.65 -0.71 -3.56
CA GLY A 155 2.19 0.64 -3.21
C GLY A 155 2.46 1.07 -1.75
N VAL A 156 3.25 0.30 -1.01
CA VAL A 156 3.58 0.55 0.40
C VAL A 156 5.03 0.18 0.72
N ILE A 157 5.58 0.79 1.77
CA ILE A 157 6.88 0.45 2.33
C ILE A 157 6.81 0.40 3.87
N GLY A 158 7.65 -0.44 4.48
CA GLY A 158 7.72 -0.63 5.92
C GLY A 158 8.90 0.10 6.57
N PHE A 159 8.81 0.29 7.88
CA PHE A 159 9.86 0.87 8.72
C PHE A 159 9.93 0.10 10.05
N LEU A 160 11.15 -0.20 10.48
CA LEU A 160 11.43 -0.71 11.83
C LEU A 160 11.93 0.42 12.71
N LEU A 161 11.19 0.68 13.78
CA LEU A 161 11.48 1.70 14.76
C LEU A 161 11.94 1.02 16.04
N CYS A 162 13.18 1.28 16.46
CA CYS A 162 13.79 0.65 17.62
C CYS A 162 14.37 1.69 18.57
N SER A 163 14.36 1.44 19.87
CA SER A 163 15.10 2.25 20.84
C SER A 163 16.05 1.40 21.68
N THR A 164 17.20 1.97 22.04
CA THR A 164 18.13 1.35 22.99
C THR A 164 17.58 1.37 24.41
N ASP A 165 18.26 0.66 25.32
CA ASP A 165 17.97 0.75 26.76
C ASP A 165 18.13 2.18 27.27
N GLY A 166 17.22 2.65 28.13
CA GLY A 166 17.21 4.03 28.60
C GLY A 166 15.80 4.56 28.88
N PRO A 167 15.59 5.89 28.83
CA PRO A 167 14.26 6.49 28.96
C PRO A 167 13.27 5.86 27.98
N PRO A 168 12.02 5.58 28.39
CA PRO A 168 11.04 4.95 27.53
C PRO A 168 10.72 5.83 26.32
N VAL A 169 10.79 5.24 25.13
CA VAL A 169 10.43 5.89 23.86
C VAL A 169 9.05 5.41 23.44
N ASP A 170 8.10 6.35 23.34
CA ASP A 170 6.79 6.13 22.75
C ASP A 170 6.84 6.50 21.27
N PHE A 171 6.89 5.48 20.41
CA PHE A 171 6.86 5.68 18.97
C PHE A 171 5.46 5.97 18.43
N LEU A 172 4.39 5.64 19.15
CA LEU A 172 3.03 5.80 18.65
C LEU A 172 2.54 7.25 18.77
N ASN A 173 2.95 7.94 19.84
CA ASN A 173 2.52 9.30 20.13
C ASN A 173 3.68 10.31 20.00
N PRO A 174 3.75 11.09 18.91
CA PRO A 174 4.78 12.12 18.75
C PRO A 174 4.76 13.14 19.88
N VAL A 175 5.86 13.23 20.63
CA VAL A 175 6.01 14.20 21.73
C VAL A 175 6.25 15.63 21.24
N ASN A 176 6.86 15.76 20.06
CA ASN A 176 7.17 17.03 19.39
C ASN A 176 6.62 17.01 17.96
N PRO A 177 5.29 17.09 17.77
CA PRO A 177 4.67 17.04 16.45
C PRO A 177 5.14 18.23 15.60
N ILE A 178 5.84 17.93 14.51
CA ILE A 178 6.55 18.92 13.71
C ILE A 178 5.59 19.94 13.07
N GLU A 179 4.36 19.54 12.74
CA GLU A 179 3.33 20.41 12.20
C GLU A 179 2.76 21.44 13.21
N LYS A 180 3.00 21.24 14.51
CA LYS A 180 2.55 22.16 15.57
C LYS A 180 3.65 23.12 16.03
N GLN A 181 4.85 23.04 15.44
CA GLN A 181 5.93 23.97 15.75
C GLN A 181 5.65 25.34 15.10
N GLU A 182 5.78 26.43 15.87
CA GLU A 182 5.35 27.80 15.54
C GLU A 182 5.92 28.35 14.21
N GLU A 183 6.94 27.72 13.61
CA GLU A 183 7.62 28.20 12.40
C GLU A 183 7.26 27.46 11.09
N VAL A 184 6.21 26.64 11.07
CA VAL A 184 5.74 25.95 9.84
C VAL A 184 4.90 26.86 8.92
N GLU A 185 4.66 28.11 9.30
CA GLU A 185 3.94 29.09 8.46
C GLU A 185 4.72 29.59 7.22
N LYS A 186 5.97 29.14 7.01
CA LYS A 186 6.71 29.42 5.76
C LYS A 186 6.39 28.36 4.69
N PRO A 187 6.02 28.75 3.45
CA PRO A 187 5.69 27.81 2.36
C PRO A 187 6.76 26.74 2.09
N GLU A 188 8.03 27.07 2.34
CA GLU A 188 9.20 26.18 2.14
C GLU A 188 9.28 25.04 3.18
N ARG A 189 8.52 25.14 4.28
CA ARG A 189 8.51 24.19 5.40
C ARG A 189 7.21 23.41 5.55
N GLU A 190 6.33 23.49 4.56
CA GLU A 190 5.10 22.72 4.57
C GLU A 190 5.37 21.22 4.39
N LEU A 191 4.68 20.39 5.19
CA LEU A 191 4.71 18.93 5.06
C LEU A 191 3.77 18.48 3.95
N LYS A 192 4.23 17.58 3.09
CA LYS A 192 3.40 17.04 1.99
C LYS A 192 2.59 15.83 2.42
N PHE A 193 3.22 14.87 3.07
CA PHE A 193 2.58 13.60 3.43
C PHE A 193 2.33 13.50 4.93
N TYR A 194 3.38 13.70 5.74
CA TYR A 194 3.38 13.45 7.18
C TYR A 194 2.55 14.47 7.99
N ASN A 195 1.86 13.97 9.02
CA ASN A 195 1.23 14.70 10.13
C ASN A 195 1.02 13.72 11.31
N SER A 196 0.63 14.19 12.50
CA SER A 196 0.43 13.33 13.68
C SER A 196 -0.57 12.19 13.48
N GLU A 197 -1.61 12.38 12.67
CA GLU A 197 -2.63 11.35 12.46
C GLU A 197 -2.12 10.26 11.51
N MET A 198 -1.44 10.65 10.43
CA MET A 198 -0.71 9.71 9.56
C MET A 198 0.37 8.94 10.33
N HIS A 199 1.07 9.60 11.25
CA HIS A 199 2.08 8.96 12.09
C HIS A 199 1.48 7.84 12.94
N LYS A 200 0.36 8.10 13.63
CA LYS A 200 -0.33 7.07 14.42
C LYS A 200 -0.88 5.96 13.53
N ALA A 201 -1.48 6.32 12.40
CA ALA A 201 -2.04 5.37 11.45
C ALA A 201 -0.99 4.41 10.86
N ALA A 202 0.27 4.85 10.73
CA ALA A 202 1.36 4.01 10.24
C ALA A 202 1.62 2.76 11.12
N PHE A 203 1.19 2.76 12.39
CA PHE A 203 1.32 1.62 13.30
C PHE A 203 0.09 0.71 13.32
N ALA A 204 -1.02 1.10 12.69
CA ALA A 204 -2.17 0.21 12.54
C ALA A 204 -1.84 -0.85 11.51
N LEU A 205 -1.95 -2.12 11.89
CA LEU A 205 -1.58 -3.24 11.05
C LEU A 205 -2.81 -4.07 10.66
N PRO A 206 -2.89 -4.53 9.39
CA PRO A 206 -3.90 -5.48 8.99
C PRO A 206 -3.86 -6.74 9.84
N SER A 207 -5.02 -7.36 10.05
CA SER A 207 -5.16 -8.53 10.94
C SER A 207 -4.21 -9.68 10.58
N PHE A 208 -3.94 -9.93 9.29
CA PHE A 208 -2.99 -10.94 8.82
C PHE A 208 -1.56 -10.62 9.24
N VAL A 209 -1.15 -9.35 9.14
CA VAL A 209 0.19 -8.89 9.53
C VAL A 209 0.34 -9.01 11.04
N THR A 210 -0.63 -8.53 11.81
CA THR A 210 -0.60 -8.63 13.28
C THR A 210 -0.42 -10.07 13.74
N ARG A 211 -1.13 -11.01 13.12
CA ARG A 211 -0.96 -12.44 13.42
C ARG A 211 0.45 -12.91 13.08
N GLU A 212 0.89 -12.70 11.85
CA GLU A 212 2.21 -13.16 11.41
C GLU A 212 3.30 -12.61 12.34
N LEU A 213 3.26 -11.31 12.68
CA LEU A 213 4.25 -10.70 13.57
C LEU A 213 4.12 -11.11 15.05
N SER A 214 2.93 -11.53 15.50
CA SER A 214 2.72 -12.00 16.88
C SER A 214 3.23 -13.42 17.13
N THR A 215 3.27 -14.28 16.10
CA THR A 215 3.73 -15.67 16.23
C THR A 215 5.20 -15.78 16.70
N LEU A 216 5.99 -14.72 16.50
CA LEU A 216 7.36 -14.59 17.02
C LEU A 216 7.43 -14.70 18.55
N ASN A 217 6.41 -14.25 19.29
CA ASN A 217 6.39 -14.33 20.75
C ASN A 217 6.11 -15.76 21.26
N CYS A 218 5.63 -16.68 20.39
CA CYS A 218 5.36 -18.07 20.76
C CYS A 218 6.48 -19.05 20.36
N LEU A 219 7.40 -18.63 19.49
CA LEU A 219 8.48 -19.49 18.97
C LEU A 219 9.73 -19.53 19.86
N GLU A 220 9.82 -18.68 20.89
CA GLU A 220 10.86 -18.82 21.94
C GLU A 220 10.75 -20.17 22.69
N ASP A 221 9.62 -20.89 22.58
CA ASP A 221 9.41 -22.20 23.22
C ASP A 221 9.66 -23.41 22.27
N LYS A 222 10.05 -23.18 21.01
CA LYS A 222 10.32 -24.26 20.02
C LYS A 222 11.67 -24.13 19.30
N SER A 223 12.70 -23.66 19.99
CA SER A 223 14.08 -23.72 19.50
C SER A 223 14.63 -25.15 19.51
N LYS A 224 14.20 -26.01 18.58
CA LYS A 224 14.98 -27.17 18.09
C LYS A 224 14.67 -27.45 16.61
N GLY A 225 15.54 -26.91 15.76
CA GLY A 225 15.96 -27.50 14.48
C GLY A 225 14.98 -27.44 13.31
N TRP A 226 15.15 -26.45 12.44
CA TRP A 226 14.77 -26.58 11.03
C TRP A 226 16.05 -26.52 10.18
N GLU A 227 16.59 -27.68 9.83
CA GLU A 227 17.61 -27.80 8.79
C GLU A 227 16.94 -27.58 7.42
N LEU A 228 17.48 -26.65 6.63
CA LEU A 228 17.12 -26.44 5.23
C LEU A 228 17.22 -27.75 4.44
N GLN A 229 16.08 -28.34 4.05
CA GLN A 229 16.04 -29.30 2.95
C GLN A 229 16.22 -28.53 1.62
N ARG A 230 17.47 -28.35 1.21
CA ARG A 230 17.80 -28.08 -0.18
C ARG A 230 17.61 -29.36 -0.99
N GLY A 231 16.53 -29.42 -1.77
CA GLY A 231 16.36 -30.43 -2.81
C GLY A 231 17.41 -30.24 -3.91
N THR A 232 18.45 -31.06 -3.89
CA THR A 232 19.35 -31.26 -5.03
C THR A 232 18.75 -32.33 -5.94
N GLU A 233 18.13 -31.92 -7.05
CA GLU A 233 17.94 -32.81 -8.19
C GLU A 233 19.13 -32.65 -9.14
N SER A 234 20.08 -33.57 -9.02
CA SER A 234 21.18 -33.78 -9.95
C SER A 234 20.68 -34.49 -11.20
N MET A 235 20.67 -33.81 -12.35
CA MET A 235 20.69 -34.49 -13.65
C MET A 235 22.15 -34.76 -14.04
N GLU A 236 22.54 -36.03 -13.92
CA GLU A 236 23.78 -36.55 -14.49
C GLU A 236 23.67 -36.59 -16.02
N GLY A 237 24.58 -35.89 -16.70
CA GLY A 237 24.84 -36.00 -18.14
C GLY A 237 26.35 -36.13 -18.35
N SER A 238 26.78 -37.34 -18.68
CA SER A 238 28.16 -37.77 -18.87
C SER A 238 28.76 -37.26 -20.20
N GLY A 239 30.08 -37.00 -20.20
CA GLY A 239 30.83 -36.79 -21.44
C GLY A 239 32.18 -36.08 -21.26
N ALA A 240 33.23 -36.85 -20.99
CA ALA A 240 34.62 -36.39 -20.95
C ALA A 240 35.17 -36.10 -22.37
N GLY A 241 36.06 -35.12 -22.50
CA GLY A 241 36.82 -34.91 -23.75
C GLY A 241 37.78 -33.72 -23.75
N ASN A 242 39.06 -34.02 -23.55
CA ASN A 242 40.26 -33.18 -23.64
C ASN A 242 40.31 -32.08 -24.72
N GLY A 243 40.87 -30.92 -24.33
CA GLY A 243 42.13 -30.41 -24.89
C GLY A 243 42.14 -29.62 -26.22
N LEU A 244 42.82 -28.47 -26.13
CA LEU A 244 43.52 -27.69 -27.16
C LEU A 244 42.82 -26.53 -27.89
N ALA A 245 43.69 -25.52 -28.08
CA ALA A 245 43.74 -24.48 -29.12
C ALA A 245 43.01 -23.16 -28.87
N CYS A 246 43.79 -22.26 -28.26
CA CYS A 246 43.79 -20.83 -28.50
C CYS A 246 43.70 -20.52 -30.01
N SER A 247 42.69 -19.77 -30.43
CA SER A 247 42.66 -19.09 -31.72
C SER A 247 42.09 -17.67 -31.55
N LYS A 248 42.79 -16.74 -32.17
CA LYS A 248 42.61 -15.28 -32.12
C LYS A 248 41.42 -14.86 -32.97
N GLU A 249 40.67 -13.88 -32.51
CA GLU A 249 39.91 -12.96 -33.37
C GLU A 249 40.09 -11.49 -32.93
N PRO A 250 39.96 -10.53 -33.85
CA PRO A 250 40.71 -9.28 -33.83
C PRO A 250 39.98 -8.12 -33.14
N GLU A 251 40.81 -7.19 -32.67
CA GLU A 251 40.45 -5.88 -32.14
C GLU A 251 39.61 -5.07 -33.13
N LEU A 252 38.51 -4.49 -32.63
CA LEU A 252 37.87 -3.31 -33.22
C LEU A 252 37.90 -2.19 -32.17
N CYS A 253 38.62 -1.13 -32.52
CA CYS A 253 38.86 0.06 -31.70
C CYS A 253 37.57 0.81 -31.34
N GLY A 254 37.47 1.20 -30.07
CA GLY A 254 36.59 2.27 -29.58
C GLY A 254 37.07 2.70 -28.19
N GLY A 255 37.65 3.90 -28.09
CA GLY A 255 38.40 4.35 -26.91
C GLY A 255 37.59 4.42 -25.63
N VAL A 256 38.11 3.80 -24.56
CA VAL A 256 37.66 4.01 -23.18
C VAL A 256 38.75 4.78 -22.44
N VAL A 257 38.35 5.93 -21.88
CA VAL A 257 39.14 6.73 -20.94
C VAL A 257 39.47 5.85 -19.73
N LYS A 258 40.76 5.66 -19.44
CA LYS A 258 41.22 4.98 -18.22
C LYS A 258 40.77 5.77 -16.98
N ALA A 259 39.67 5.34 -16.36
CA ALA A 259 39.36 5.69 -14.98
C ALA A 259 40.37 4.99 -14.06
N SER A 260 40.97 5.73 -13.12
CA SER A 260 41.87 5.16 -12.12
C SER A 260 41.13 4.11 -11.29
N GLU A 261 41.72 2.92 -11.14
CA GLU A 261 41.23 1.88 -10.23
C GLU A 261 41.21 2.39 -8.78
N LYS A 262 40.09 2.97 -8.35
CA LYS A 262 39.75 3.02 -6.93
C LYS A 262 39.35 1.61 -6.51
N LEU A 263 39.98 1.10 -5.45
CA LEU A 263 39.66 -0.19 -4.85
C LEU A 263 38.15 -0.25 -4.55
N ILE A 264 37.42 -1.11 -5.25
CA ILE A 264 36.00 -1.36 -4.98
C ILE A 264 35.87 -1.99 -3.58
N PRO A 265 35.04 -1.41 -2.67
CA PRO A 265 34.77 -1.96 -1.34
C PRO A 265 34.34 -3.43 -1.39
N SER A 266 34.67 -4.22 -0.37
CA SER A 266 34.41 -5.67 -0.37
C SER A 266 32.94 -6.04 -0.42
N CYS A 267 32.05 -5.20 0.12
CA CYS A 267 30.59 -5.34 0.04
C CYS A 267 30.08 -5.24 -1.41
N CYS A 268 30.62 -4.31 -2.20
CA CYS A 268 30.29 -4.12 -3.62
C CYS A 268 30.76 -5.27 -4.53
N ARG A 269 31.73 -6.09 -4.10
CA ARG A 269 32.16 -7.27 -4.88
C ARG A 269 31.13 -8.41 -4.86
N LYS A 270 30.27 -8.48 -3.84
CA LYS A 270 29.14 -9.41 -3.78
C LYS A 270 27.96 -9.00 -4.68
N ALA A 271 27.92 -7.74 -5.12
CA ALA A 271 26.85 -7.17 -5.96
C ALA A 271 26.90 -7.60 -7.44
N MET A 272 27.99 -8.22 -7.90
CA MET A 272 28.16 -8.60 -9.31
C MET A 272 27.37 -9.86 -9.72
N ALA A 273 26.37 -10.27 -8.94
CA ALA A 273 25.55 -11.45 -9.18
C ALA A 273 24.12 -11.09 -9.63
N ALA A 274 23.99 -10.23 -10.64
CA ALA A 274 22.83 -10.17 -11.51
C ALA A 274 23.24 -9.39 -12.78
N MET A 275 23.67 -10.11 -13.82
CA MET A 275 23.67 -9.51 -15.15
C MET A 275 22.21 -9.23 -15.52
N PRO A 276 21.86 -8.03 -16.00
CA PRO A 276 20.55 -7.81 -16.60
C PRO A 276 20.39 -8.80 -17.75
N GLU A 277 19.29 -9.56 -17.77
CA GLU A 277 18.92 -10.31 -18.97
C GLU A 277 18.79 -9.30 -20.11
N THR A 278 19.72 -9.37 -21.06
CA THR A 278 19.84 -8.42 -22.18
C THR A 278 18.76 -8.61 -23.25
N GLU A 279 17.86 -9.57 -23.04
CA GLU A 279 16.72 -9.86 -23.89
C GLU A 279 15.50 -10.05 -23.00
N ALA A 280 14.66 -9.02 -22.90
CA ALA A 280 13.31 -9.18 -22.37
C ALA A 280 12.55 -10.15 -23.29
N LYS A 281 12.50 -11.43 -22.91
CA LYS A 281 11.56 -12.37 -23.51
C LYS A 281 10.16 -11.80 -23.32
N LEU A 282 9.44 -11.59 -24.42
CA LEU A 282 8.04 -11.19 -24.42
C LEU A 282 7.22 -12.26 -23.68
N HIS A 283 7.08 -12.11 -22.37
CA HIS A 283 6.10 -12.86 -21.60
C HIS A 283 4.73 -12.21 -21.84
N ALA A 284 3.67 -13.03 -21.88
CA ALA A 284 2.30 -12.53 -21.90
C ALA A 284 2.01 -11.85 -20.55
N THR A 285 2.25 -10.55 -20.48
CA THR A 285 1.96 -9.71 -19.31
C THR A 285 0.61 -9.05 -19.54
N VAL A 286 -0.31 -9.19 -18.58
CA VAL A 286 -1.49 -8.31 -18.53
C VAL A 286 -1.08 -7.07 -17.76
N VAL A 287 -1.34 -5.92 -18.35
CA VAL A 287 -1.12 -4.63 -17.74
C VAL A 287 -2.48 -4.01 -17.48
N SER A 288 -2.79 -3.72 -16.21
CA SER A 288 -4.02 -3.02 -15.85
C SER A 288 -4.08 -1.68 -16.59
N GLY A 289 -5.13 -1.50 -17.40
CA GLY A 289 -5.32 -0.34 -18.26
C GLY A 289 -4.65 -0.40 -19.64
N TRP A 290 -4.17 -1.57 -20.11
CA TRP A 290 -3.58 -1.70 -21.45
C TRP A 290 -4.10 -2.92 -22.21
N PHE A 291 -4.62 -2.68 -23.42
CA PHE A 291 -4.96 -3.72 -24.38
C PHE A 291 -3.76 -4.06 -25.28
N SER A 292 -3.59 -5.34 -25.60
CA SER A 292 -2.96 -5.75 -26.87
C SER A 292 -4.05 -6.16 -27.85
N CYS A 293 -4.35 -5.34 -28.84
CA CYS A 293 -5.10 -5.79 -30.01
C CYS A 293 -4.12 -6.08 -31.15
N SER A 294 -3.95 -7.34 -31.52
CA SER A 294 -3.37 -7.70 -32.81
C SER A 294 -4.45 -7.50 -33.88
N GLN A 295 -4.52 -6.30 -34.46
CA GLN A 295 -5.29 -6.15 -35.68
C GLN A 295 -4.55 -6.86 -36.82
N CYS A 296 -5.06 -8.03 -37.22
CA CYS A 296 -4.68 -8.70 -38.47
C CYS A 296 -5.10 -7.84 -39.67
N TYR A 297 -4.29 -6.82 -40.00
CA TYR A 297 -4.26 -6.26 -41.35
C TYR A 297 -2.99 -6.73 -42.05
N SER A 298 -3.20 -7.33 -43.22
CA SER A 298 -2.16 -7.82 -44.10
C SER A 298 -1.15 -6.72 -44.45
N GLY A 299 0.07 -6.81 -43.90
CA GLY A 299 1.24 -6.13 -44.45
C GLY A 299 2.17 -5.48 -43.43
N LYS A 300 3.24 -6.20 -43.10
CA LYS A 300 4.56 -5.77 -42.57
C LYS A 300 4.59 -4.65 -41.51
N ASN A 301 5.09 -5.07 -40.34
CA ASN A 301 5.26 -4.38 -39.05
C ASN A 301 4.01 -4.37 -38.17
N ASP A 302 3.87 -5.46 -37.42
CA ASP A 302 3.05 -5.56 -36.21
C ASP A 302 3.53 -4.48 -35.21
N LYS A 303 2.86 -3.33 -35.20
CA LYS A 303 2.96 -2.38 -34.09
C LYS A 303 1.72 -2.60 -33.24
N SER A 304 1.91 -3.28 -32.10
CA SER A 304 0.90 -3.31 -31.04
C SER A 304 0.57 -1.86 -30.64
N LEU A 305 -0.63 -1.41 -30.94
CA LEU A 305 -1.14 -0.12 -30.50
C LEU A 305 -1.74 -0.31 -29.10
N TYR A 306 -1.10 0.30 -28.11
CA TYR A 306 -1.57 0.31 -26.73
C TYR A 306 -2.53 1.48 -26.53
N TYR A 307 -3.73 1.21 -26.01
CA TYR A 307 -4.67 2.25 -25.56
C TYR A 307 -4.52 2.40 -24.05
N ASN A 308 -4.14 3.60 -23.58
CA ASN A 308 -4.10 3.94 -22.17
C ASN A 308 -5.54 4.06 -21.61
N ASN A 309 -5.81 3.51 -20.43
CA ASN A 309 -6.91 4.00 -19.60
C ASN A 309 -6.67 5.50 -19.29
N PRO A 310 -7.63 6.41 -19.56
CA PRO A 310 -7.45 7.85 -19.30
C PRO A 310 -7.31 8.20 -17.81
N MET A 311 -7.65 7.31 -16.88
CA MET A 311 -7.71 7.58 -15.45
C MET A 311 -6.35 7.63 -14.74
N TRP A 312 -5.30 6.99 -15.30
CA TRP A 312 -3.94 7.01 -14.74
C TRP A 312 -2.88 7.09 -15.85
N PRO A 313 -2.77 8.25 -16.53
CA PRO A 313 -1.91 8.39 -17.69
C PRO A 313 -0.43 8.31 -17.29
N GLY A 314 0.33 7.46 -17.99
CA GLY A 314 1.79 7.34 -17.80
C GLY A 314 2.22 6.28 -16.79
N GLU A 315 1.28 5.58 -16.15
CA GLU A 315 1.55 4.49 -15.23
C GLU A 315 0.76 3.21 -15.58
N ALA A 316 1.19 2.09 -15.01
CA ALA A 316 0.77 0.76 -15.42
C ALA A 316 1.12 -0.27 -14.35
N HIS A 317 0.14 -1.06 -13.90
CA HIS A 317 0.37 -2.21 -13.02
C HIS A 317 0.43 -3.49 -13.85
N SER A 318 1.56 -4.18 -13.81
CA SER A 318 1.82 -5.38 -14.63
C SER A 318 1.82 -6.64 -13.78
N MET A 319 1.12 -7.68 -14.23
CA MET A 319 1.12 -8.99 -13.60
C MET A 319 1.55 -10.07 -14.58
N LYS A 320 2.42 -10.98 -14.10
CA LYS A 320 2.80 -12.17 -14.85
C LYS A 320 1.66 -13.17 -14.87
N VAL A 321 1.18 -13.48 -16.07
CA VAL A 321 0.09 -14.44 -16.31
C VAL A 321 0.68 -15.85 -16.40
N GLU A 322 0.11 -16.78 -15.65
CA GLU A 322 0.37 -18.22 -15.81
C GLU A 322 -0.58 -18.85 -16.83
N GLU A 323 -1.88 -18.54 -16.72
CA GLU A 323 -2.93 -19.17 -17.52
C GLU A 323 -4.13 -18.23 -17.66
N VAL A 324 -4.67 -18.10 -18.88
CA VAL A 324 -5.97 -17.44 -19.10
C VAL A 324 -7.08 -18.48 -18.90
N LEU A 325 -7.95 -18.24 -17.91
CA LEU A 325 -9.01 -19.17 -17.50
C LEU A 325 -10.34 -18.89 -18.22
N TYR A 326 -10.61 -17.62 -18.50
CA TYR A 326 -11.81 -17.18 -19.21
C TYR A 326 -11.56 -15.86 -19.93
N GLN A 327 -12.10 -15.72 -21.13
CA GLN A 327 -12.20 -14.45 -21.84
C GLN A 327 -13.54 -14.40 -22.56
N GLY A 328 -14.29 -13.33 -22.36
CA GLY A 328 -15.62 -13.15 -22.94
C GLY A 328 -16.03 -11.69 -22.95
N LYS A 329 -17.17 -11.42 -23.56
CA LYS A 329 -17.79 -10.09 -23.61
C LYS A 329 -19.28 -10.25 -23.34
N SER A 330 -19.80 -9.52 -22.35
CA SER A 330 -21.23 -9.43 -22.08
C SER A 330 -21.86 -8.31 -22.92
N ASP A 331 -23.13 -8.02 -22.66
CA ASP A 331 -23.78 -6.83 -23.24
C ASP A 331 -23.23 -5.51 -22.66
N TYR A 332 -22.45 -5.58 -21.58
CA TYR A 332 -21.95 -4.41 -20.84
C TYR A 332 -20.45 -4.20 -20.99
N GLN A 333 -19.65 -5.26 -20.89
CA GLN A 333 -18.20 -5.14 -20.72
C GLN A 333 -17.43 -6.39 -21.17
N GLU A 334 -16.12 -6.22 -21.38
CA GLU A 334 -15.18 -7.31 -21.60
C GLU A 334 -14.75 -7.92 -20.27
N ILE A 335 -14.75 -9.25 -20.18
CA ILE A 335 -14.47 -10.00 -18.96
C ILE A 335 -13.29 -10.92 -19.23
N LEU A 336 -12.24 -10.78 -18.44
CA LEU A 336 -11.06 -11.64 -18.46
C LEU A 336 -10.80 -12.18 -17.06
N ILE A 337 -10.56 -13.49 -16.97
CA ILE A 337 -10.08 -14.15 -15.77
C ILE A 337 -8.79 -14.89 -16.12
N PHE A 338 -7.73 -14.62 -15.37
CA PHE A 338 -6.47 -15.31 -15.52
C PHE A 338 -5.88 -15.67 -14.15
N LYS A 339 -5.03 -16.70 -14.13
CA LYS A 339 -4.21 -17.05 -12.99
C LYS A 339 -2.88 -16.31 -13.11
N SER A 340 -2.52 -15.53 -12.11
CA SER A 340 -1.24 -14.84 -12.00
C SER A 340 -0.23 -15.67 -11.20
N SER A 341 1.06 -15.36 -11.33
CA SER A 341 2.12 -16.11 -10.63
C SER A 341 2.19 -15.86 -9.12
N LEU A 342 1.69 -14.71 -8.64
CA LEU A 342 1.83 -14.30 -7.23
C LEU A 342 0.50 -13.90 -6.57
N TYR A 343 -0.47 -13.42 -7.34
CA TYR A 343 -1.73 -12.86 -6.84
C TYR A 343 -2.92 -13.83 -6.93
N GLY A 344 -2.67 -15.10 -7.31
CA GLY A 344 -3.74 -16.08 -7.54
C GLY A 344 -4.55 -15.74 -8.79
N LYS A 345 -5.85 -16.07 -8.78
CA LYS A 345 -6.76 -15.67 -9.87
C LYS A 345 -7.09 -14.18 -9.81
N VAL A 346 -7.24 -13.58 -10.98
CA VAL A 346 -7.48 -12.15 -11.19
C VAL A 346 -8.71 -11.99 -12.06
N LEU A 347 -9.65 -11.13 -11.65
CA LEU A 347 -10.78 -10.69 -12.46
C LEU A 347 -10.44 -9.33 -13.07
N VAL A 348 -10.68 -9.20 -14.37
CA VAL A 348 -10.49 -7.96 -15.12
C VAL A 348 -11.76 -7.66 -15.90
N LEU A 349 -12.25 -6.43 -15.76
CA LEU A 349 -13.39 -5.90 -16.51
C LEU A 349 -12.91 -4.69 -17.32
N ASP A 350 -13.17 -4.68 -18.63
CA ASP A 350 -12.73 -3.64 -19.57
C ASP A 350 -11.23 -3.27 -19.44
N GLY A 351 -10.39 -4.27 -19.16
CA GLY A 351 -8.94 -4.11 -19.00
C GLY A 351 -8.50 -3.57 -17.62
N ILE A 352 -9.43 -3.35 -16.70
CA ILE A 352 -9.20 -2.86 -15.34
C ILE A 352 -9.32 -4.03 -14.36
N VAL A 353 -8.28 -4.23 -13.55
CA VAL A 353 -8.28 -5.24 -12.49
C VAL A 353 -9.36 -4.87 -11.46
N GLN A 354 -10.33 -5.77 -11.28
CA GLN A 354 -11.39 -5.59 -10.28
C GLN A 354 -11.03 -6.26 -8.95
N LEU A 355 -10.35 -7.40 -8.98
CA LEU A 355 -9.87 -8.07 -7.77
C LEU A 355 -8.77 -9.09 -8.07
N THR A 356 -8.03 -9.46 -7.02
CA THR A 356 -7.19 -10.66 -6.98
C THR A 356 -7.45 -11.46 -5.71
N GLU A 357 -7.20 -12.77 -5.74
CA GLU A 357 -7.36 -13.62 -4.54
C GLU A 357 -6.42 -13.22 -3.38
N LYS A 358 -5.30 -12.56 -3.68
CA LYS A 358 -4.30 -12.19 -2.68
C LYS A 358 -4.70 -10.97 -1.85
N ASP A 359 -5.33 -9.97 -2.46
CA ASP A 359 -5.60 -8.67 -1.82
C ASP A 359 -7.08 -8.25 -1.80
N GLU A 360 -8.00 -9.08 -2.31
CA GLU A 360 -9.46 -8.84 -2.22
C GLU A 360 -9.92 -8.50 -0.80
N CYS A 361 -9.30 -9.11 0.21
CA CYS A 361 -9.72 -8.94 1.59
C CYS A 361 -9.56 -7.50 2.09
N ALA A 362 -8.58 -6.76 1.58
CA ALA A 362 -8.42 -5.36 1.94
C ALA A 362 -9.59 -4.51 1.46
N TYR A 363 -10.03 -4.70 0.22
CA TYR A 363 -11.15 -3.96 -0.32
C TYR A 363 -12.48 -4.42 0.28
N GLN A 364 -12.76 -5.73 0.24
CA GLN A 364 -14.05 -6.29 0.63
C GLN A 364 -14.34 -6.13 2.12
N GLU A 365 -13.35 -6.35 2.99
CA GLU A 365 -13.55 -6.17 4.44
C GLU A 365 -13.72 -4.68 4.77
N MET A 366 -12.94 -3.78 4.15
CA MET A 366 -13.05 -2.34 4.43
C MET A 366 -14.38 -1.76 3.95
N ILE A 367 -14.77 -2.00 2.69
CA ILE A 367 -16.00 -1.44 2.12
C ILE A 367 -17.26 -1.94 2.85
N ALA A 368 -17.24 -3.17 3.37
CA ALA A 368 -18.34 -3.74 4.14
C ALA A 368 -18.33 -3.32 5.62
N HIS A 369 -17.17 -3.38 6.28
CA HIS A 369 -17.11 -3.22 7.74
C HIS A 369 -16.99 -1.76 8.20
N LEU A 370 -16.44 -0.86 7.39
CA LEU A 370 -16.46 0.58 7.69
C LEU A 370 -17.88 1.09 7.97
N PRO A 371 -18.89 0.92 7.09
CA PRO A 371 -20.25 1.37 7.37
C PRO A 371 -20.94 0.51 8.44
N LEU A 372 -20.86 -0.83 8.36
CA LEU A 372 -21.66 -1.72 9.21
C LEU A 372 -21.20 -1.75 10.67
N CYS A 373 -19.92 -1.50 10.93
CA CYS A 373 -19.42 -1.36 12.31
C CYS A 373 -19.70 0.04 12.89
N SER A 374 -20.10 1.01 12.05
CA SER A 374 -20.39 2.40 12.47
C SER A 374 -21.84 2.61 12.91
N ILE A 375 -22.72 1.62 12.72
CA ILE A 375 -24.12 1.66 13.18
C ILE A 375 -24.48 0.47 14.07
N PRO A 376 -25.40 0.65 15.04
CA PRO A 376 -25.83 -0.43 15.89
C PRO A 376 -26.76 -1.39 15.13
N SER A 377 -26.43 -2.69 15.16
CA SER A 377 -27.31 -3.79 14.72
C SER A 377 -27.99 -3.59 13.35
N PRO A 378 -27.23 -3.42 12.24
CA PRO A 378 -27.81 -3.29 10.89
C PRO A 378 -28.63 -4.54 10.52
N LYS A 379 -29.83 -4.36 9.95
CA LYS A 379 -30.77 -5.42 9.59
C LYS A 379 -30.96 -5.57 8.08
N THR A 380 -31.12 -4.47 7.36
CA THR A 380 -31.41 -4.47 5.92
C THR A 380 -30.33 -3.71 5.18
N VAL A 381 -29.57 -4.42 4.34
CA VAL A 381 -28.42 -3.88 3.61
C VAL A 381 -28.65 -4.02 2.11
N LEU A 382 -28.29 -3.00 1.34
CA LEU A 382 -28.24 -3.05 -0.13
C LEU A 382 -26.78 -3.03 -0.60
N VAL A 383 -26.45 -3.88 -1.57
CA VAL A 383 -25.22 -3.84 -2.35
C VAL A 383 -25.54 -3.47 -3.79
N ILE A 384 -24.82 -2.50 -4.34
CA ILE A 384 -24.89 -2.12 -5.76
C ILE A 384 -23.58 -2.52 -6.40
N GLY A 385 -23.63 -3.32 -7.46
CA GLY A 385 -22.48 -4.03 -8.02
C GLY A 385 -22.13 -5.27 -7.19
N GLY A 386 -20.84 -5.56 -7.03
CA GLY A 386 -20.37 -6.69 -6.23
C GLY A 386 -20.62 -8.08 -6.83
N GLY A 387 -20.64 -8.19 -8.16
CA GLY A 387 -20.89 -9.43 -8.90
C GLY A 387 -19.97 -10.61 -8.57
N ASP A 388 -18.83 -10.40 -7.89
CA ASP A 388 -17.97 -11.49 -7.40
C ASP A 388 -18.51 -12.19 -6.13
N GLY A 389 -19.34 -11.51 -5.34
CA GLY A 389 -20.00 -12.02 -4.14
C GLY A 389 -19.20 -11.87 -2.83
N GLY A 390 -18.00 -11.31 -2.88
CA GLY A 390 -17.13 -11.15 -1.72
C GLY A 390 -17.64 -10.13 -0.71
N VAL A 391 -18.19 -8.98 -1.15
CA VAL A 391 -18.86 -8.04 -0.24
C VAL A 391 -20.04 -8.71 0.48
N LEU A 392 -20.81 -9.58 -0.21
CA LEU A 392 -21.89 -10.34 0.42
C LEU A 392 -21.38 -11.29 1.50
N ARG A 393 -20.24 -11.97 1.25
CA ARG A 393 -19.58 -12.83 2.24
C ARG A 393 -19.20 -12.04 3.50
N GLU A 394 -18.75 -10.80 3.34
CA GLU A 394 -18.38 -9.95 4.48
C GLU A 394 -19.61 -9.41 5.23
N ILE A 395 -20.67 -8.97 4.53
CA ILE A 395 -21.94 -8.58 5.17
C ILE A 395 -22.53 -9.75 5.95
N ALA A 396 -22.44 -10.97 5.41
CA ALA A 396 -22.97 -12.16 6.04
C ALA A 396 -22.35 -12.47 7.42
N ARG A 397 -21.20 -11.89 7.76
CA ARG A 397 -20.59 -12.02 9.10
C ARG A 397 -21.37 -11.26 10.17
N HIS A 398 -22.15 -10.25 9.79
CA HIS A 398 -22.98 -9.49 10.72
C HIS A 398 -24.26 -10.26 11.05
N HIS A 399 -24.32 -10.84 12.25
CA HIS A 399 -25.44 -11.66 12.71
C HIS A 399 -26.77 -10.89 12.84
N SER A 400 -26.69 -9.57 13.02
CA SER A 400 -27.87 -8.69 13.10
C SER A 400 -28.52 -8.45 11.73
N VAL A 401 -27.80 -8.71 10.63
CA VAL A 401 -28.34 -8.55 9.28
C VAL A 401 -29.37 -9.66 9.02
N GLU A 402 -30.57 -9.25 8.67
CA GLU A 402 -31.73 -10.10 8.40
C GLU A 402 -32.01 -10.22 6.89
N HIS A 403 -31.67 -9.18 6.10
CA HIS A 403 -31.93 -9.11 4.65
C HIS A 403 -30.82 -8.39 3.91
N ILE A 404 -30.38 -8.95 2.78
CA ILE A 404 -29.34 -8.39 1.91
C ILE A 404 -29.87 -8.35 0.48
N ASP A 405 -30.18 -7.17 -0.03
CA ASP A 405 -30.42 -7.00 -1.47
C ASP A 405 -29.09 -6.79 -2.19
N ILE A 406 -28.92 -7.39 -3.35
CA ILE A 406 -27.81 -7.07 -4.27
C ILE A 406 -28.37 -6.76 -5.66
N CYS A 407 -27.95 -5.64 -6.24
CA CYS A 407 -28.26 -5.26 -7.61
C CYS A 407 -26.99 -5.30 -8.46
N GLU A 408 -26.91 -6.25 -9.38
CA GLU A 408 -25.80 -6.40 -10.32
C GLU A 408 -26.36 -6.36 -11.75
N ILE A 409 -25.77 -5.53 -12.60
CA ILE A 409 -26.27 -5.27 -13.95
C ILE A 409 -25.87 -6.40 -14.90
N ASP A 410 -24.69 -7.00 -14.68
CA ASP A 410 -24.09 -7.98 -15.57
C ASP A 410 -24.14 -9.40 -14.99
N GLU A 411 -25.18 -10.15 -15.37
CA GLU A 411 -25.35 -11.55 -14.96
C GLU A 411 -24.15 -12.43 -15.35
N LEU A 412 -23.41 -12.08 -16.43
CA LEU A 412 -22.27 -12.87 -16.85
C LEU A 412 -21.14 -12.80 -15.83
N VAL A 413 -20.92 -11.64 -15.19
CA VAL A 413 -19.94 -11.46 -14.10
C VAL A 413 -20.24 -12.44 -12.96
N ILE A 414 -21.49 -12.50 -12.50
CA ILE A 414 -21.91 -13.43 -11.43
C ILE A 414 -21.64 -14.89 -11.83
N LYS A 415 -22.00 -15.27 -13.06
CA LYS A 415 -21.84 -16.64 -13.56
C LYS A 415 -20.37 -17.05 -13.62
N VAL A 416 -19.49 -16.17 -14.11
CA VAL A 416 -18.05 -16.48 -14.18
C VAL A 416 -17.42 -16.48 -12.80
N CYS A 417 -17.83 -15.56 -11.91
CA CYS A 417 -17.30 -15.51 -10.54
C CYS A 417 -17.69 -16.75 -9.74
N LYS A 418 -18.94 -17.21 -9.83
CA LYS A 418 -19.36 -18.49 -9.22
C LYS A 418 -18.53 -19.68 -9.68
N LYS A 419 -18.08 -19.67 -10.93
CA LYS A 419 -17.25 -20.74 -11.50
C LYS A 419 -15.79 -20.67 -11.05
N PHE A 420 -15.19 -19.47 -11.09
CA PHE A 420 -13.74 -19.31 -10.94
C PHE A 420 -13.32 -18.80 -9.56
N PHE A 421 -14.21 -18.16 -8.80
CA PHE A 421 -13.98 -17.61 -7.46
C PHE A 421 -15.01 -18.12 -6.43
N PRO A 422 -15.15 -19.45 -6.24
CA PRO A 422 -16.17 -20.01 -5.35
C PRO A 422 -16.06 -19.52 -3.89
N ALA A 423 -14.84 -19.21 -3.42
CA ALA A 423 -14.60 -18.68 -2.08
C ALA A 423 -15.10 -17.23 -1.88
N LEU A 424 -15.27 -16.47 -2.96
CA LEU A 424 -15.94 -15.17 -2.94
C LEU A 424 -17.45 -15.36 -3.09
N SER A 425 -17.84 -16.11 -4.13
CA SER A 425 -19.23 -16.25 -4.52
C SER A 425 -20.11 -17.07 -3.57
N VAL A 426 -19.52 -17.69 -2.54
CA VAL A 426 -20.27 -18.27 -1.40
C VAL A 426 -21.18 -17.22 -0.74
N GLY A 427 -20.86 -15.92 -0.85
CA GLY A 427 -21.75 -14.85 -0.40
C GLY A 427 -23.14 -14.92 -1.03
N PHE A 428 -23.27 -15.36 -2.28
CA PHE A 428 -24.57 -15.55 -2.94
C PHE A 428 -25.37 -16.76 -2.42
N GLU A 429 -24.77 -17.62 -1.60
CA GLU A 429 -25.44 -18.80 -1.02
C GLU A 429 -26.07 -18.50 0.35
N ASP A 430 -25.81 -17.33 0.92
CA ASP A 430 -26.46 -16.90 2.17
C ASP A 430 -27.96 -16.71 1.95
N ARG A 431 -28.78 -17.33 2.82
CA ARG A 431 -30.24 -17.33 2.70
C ARG A 431 -30.89 -15.95 2.83
N ARG A 432 -30.15 -14.97 3.37
CA ARG A 432 -30.58 -13.58 3.50
C ARG A 432 -30.38 -12.79 2.22
N VAL A 433 -29.65 -13.32 1.24
CA VAL A 433 -29.34 -12.63 -0.01
C VAL A 433 -30.48 -12.77 -1.00
N GLN A 434 -30.93 -11.64 -1.52
CA GLN A 434 -31.84 -11.53 -2.65
C GLN A 434 -31.14 -10.84 -3.82
N LEU A 435 -30.89 -11.61 -4.88
CA LEU A 435 -30.25 -11.14 -6.10
C LEU A 435 -31.28 -10.50 -7.04
N HIS A 436 -30.99 -9.27 -7.45
CA HIS A 436 -31.69 -8.52 -8.48
C HIS A 436 -30.73 -8.28 -9.64
N ILE A 437 -31.03 -8.84 -10.82
CA ILE A 437 -30.24 -8.58 -12.03
C ILE A 437 -30.84 -7.38 -12.74
N GLY A 438 -30.07 -6.31 -12.87
CA GLY A 438 -30.50 -5.10 -13.57
C GLY A 438 -29.83 -3.82 -13.07
N ASP A 439 -30.30 -2.71 -13.62
CA ASP A 439 -29.81 -1.37 -13.29
C ASP A 439 -30.22 -0.94 -11.86
N ALA A 440 -29.24 -0.48 -11.09
CA ALA A 440 -29.42 -0.10 -9.70
C ALA A 440 -30.23 1.19 -9.53
N VAL A 441 -30.16 2.13 -10.49
CA VAL A 441 -30.94 3.36 -10.45
C VAL A 441 -32.42 3.03 -10.60
N ASP A 442 -32.77 2.13 -11.53
CA ASP A 442 -34.13 1.65 -11.74
C ASP A 442 -34.65 0.79 -10.57
N PHE A 443 -33.78 0.01 -9.94
CA PHE A 443 -34.10 -0.71 -8.71
C PHE A 443 -34.46 0.26 -7.58
N LEU A 444 -33.59 1.23 -7.29
CA LEU A 444 -33.79 2.21 -6.22
C LEU A 444 -34.98 3.14 -6.46
N ARG A 445 -35.30 3.48 -7.72
CA ARG A 445 -36.51 4.23 -8.06
C ARG A 445 -37.79 3.52 -7.61
N LYS A 446 -37.78 2.18 -7.57
CA LYS A 446 -38.91 1.34 -7.17
C LYS A 446 -38.88 0.96 -5.68
N SER A 447 -37.74 1.17 -5.00
CA SER A 447 -37.58 0.83 -3.58
C SER A 447 -38.35 1.78 -2.68
N HIS A 448 -38.75 1.29 -1.51
CA HIS A 448 -39.38 2.12 -0.48
C HIS A 448 -38.40 3.13 0.10
N GLU A 449 -38.90 4.31 0.45
CA GLU A 449 -38.14 5.33 1.19
C GLU A 449 -37.82 4.82 2.60
N GLY A 450 -36.60 5.09 3.07
CA GLY A 450 -36.18 4.74 4.43
C GLY A 450 -36.07 3.25 4.73
N LEU A 451 -35.89 2.40 3.70
CA LEU A 451 -35.86 0.95 3.84
C LEU A 451 -34.52 0.41 4.38
N TYR A 452 -33.40 0.96 3.93
CA TYR A 452 -32.08 0.39 4.17
C TYR A 452 -31.39 1.02 5.38
N ASP A 453 -30.78 0.17 6.22
CA ASP A 453 -29.86 0.59 7.28
C ASP A 453 -28.52 1.05 6.70
N ALA A 454 -28.05 0.32 5.68
CA ALA A 454 -26.82 0.60 4.97
C ALA A 454 -26.97 0.32 3.47
N ILE A 455 -26.32 1.15 2.65
CA ILE A 455 -26.12 0.90 1.23
C ILE A 455 -24.61 0.90 0.96
N ILE A 456 -24.12 -0.14 0.28
CA ILE A 456 -22.73 -0.28 -0.16
C ILE A 456 -22.72 -0.24 -1.69
N VAL A 457 -21.95 0.68 -2.26
CA VAL A 457 -21.76 0.82 -3.70
C VAL A 457 -20.37 0.31 -4.05
N ASP A 458 -20.35 -0.91 -4.56
CA ASP A 458 -19.19 -1.64 -5.04
C ASP A 458 -19.19 -1.63 -6.57
N SER A 459 -18.97 -0.44 -7.14
CA SER A 459 -18.94 -0.23 -8.58
C SER A 459 -17.51 -0.18 -9.11
N SER A 460 -17.35 -0.52 -10.39
CA SER A 460 -16.14 -0.20 -11.15
C SER A 460 -15.94 1.33 -11.30
N ASP A 461 -14.76 1.73 -11.79
CA ASP A 461 -14.41 3.13 -12.11
C ASP A 461 -15.53 3.83 -12.90
N PRO A 462 -15.70 5.18 -12.78
CA PRO A 462 -16.78 5.95 -13.41
C PRO A 462 -16.62 6.11 -14.94
N ILE A 463 -16.39 5.00 -15.63
CA ILE A 463 -16.31 4.83 -17.07
C ILE A 463 -17.35 3.78 -17.46
N GLY A 464 -17.99 3.98 -18.62
CA GLY A 464 -18.98 3.02 -19.12
C GLY A 464 -20.23 2.98 -18.23
N PRO A 465 -20.72 1.80 -17.82
CA PRO A 465 -22.01 1.67 -17.13
C PRO A 465 -22.05 2.34 -15.75
N ALA A 466 -20.90 2.60 -15.11
CA ALA A 466 -20.82 3.17 -13.76
C ALA A 466 -20.82 4.72 -13.74
N GLN A 467 -20.81 5.40 -14.89
CA GLN A 467 -20.71 6.86 -14.94
C GLN A 467 -21.86 7.59 -14.22
N GLU A 468 -23.09 7.06 -14.28
CA GLU A 468 -24.24 7.66 -13.59
C GLU A 468 -24.14 7.55 -12.06
N LEU A 469 -23.31 6.62 -11.55
CA LEU A 469 -23.20 6.31 -10.12
C LEU A 469 -22.38 7.33 -9.32
N VAL A 470 -21.79 8.32 -9.99
CA VAL A 470 -21.05 9.42 -9.34
C VAL A 470 -21.78 10.76 -9.42
N GLU A 471 -22.99 10.80 -9.98
CA GLU A 471 -23.77 12.03 -10.14
C GLU A 471 -24.72 12.32 -8.96
N LYS A 472 -25.00 13.61 -8.74
CA LYS A 472 -25.90 14.08 -7.66
C LYS A 472 -27.27 13.40 -7.63
N PRO A 473 -27.98 13.17 -8.76
CA PRO A 473 -29.29 12.49 -8.74
C PRO A 473 -29.23 11.06 -8.19
N PHE A 474 -28.11 10.37 -8.39
CA PHE A 474 -27.90 9.04 -7.85
C PHE A 474 -27.75 9.10 -6.32
N PHE A 475 -26.89 9.98 -5.80
CA PHE A 475 -26.75 10.17 -4.35
C PHE A 475 -28.05 10.59 -3.66
N GLN A 476 -28.88 11.41 -4.31
CA GLN A 476 -30.22 11.75 -3.80
C GLN A 476 -31.14 10.52 -3.70
N THR A 477 -31.02 9.63 -4.68
CA THR A 477 -31.78 8.37 -4.72
C THR A 477 -31.32 7.41 -3.62
N LEU A 478 -30.01 7.33 -3.38
CA LEU A 478 -29.44 6.58 -2.25
C LEU A 478 -29.89 7.12 -0.89
N ALA A 479 -29.81 8.44 -0.70
CA ALA A 479 -30.23 9.10 0.54
C ALA A 479 -31.72 8.90 0.85
N ARG A 480 -32.60 8.88 -0.17
CA ARG A 480 -34.02 8.54 0.00
C ARG A 480 -34.23 7.10 0.45
N ALA A 481 -33.47 6.16 -0.11
CA ALA A 481 -33.62 4.74 0.20
C ALA A 481 -33.10 4.38 1.61
N LEU A 482 -32.18 5.17 2.15
CA LEU A 482 -31.66 5.02 3.51
C LEU A 482 -32.64 5.53 4.57
N ARG A 483 -32.77 4.79 5.67
CA ARG A 483 -33.51 5.27 6.86
C ARG A 483 -32.84 6.49 7.49
N PRO A 484 -33.50 7.22 8.41
CA PRO A 484 -32.84 8.24 9.22
C PRO A 484 -31.64 7.67 10.00
N GLY A 485 -30.48 8.33 9.90
CA GLY A 485 -29.19 7.84 10.40
C GLY A 485 -28.70 6.55 9.74
N GLY A 486 -29.22 6.21 8.56
CA GLY A 486 -28.70 5.14 7.69
C GLY A 486 -27.42 5.59 6.99
N VAL A 487 -26.58 4.62 6.62
CA VAL A 487 -25.22 4.90 6.12
C VAL A 487 -24.98 4.46 4.69
N LEU A 488 -24.26 5.27 3.93
CA LEU A 488 -23.72 4.96 2.62
C LEU A 488 -22.22 4.67 2.76
N CYS A 489 -21.73 3.65 2.06
CA CYS A 489 -20.33 3.48 1.73
C CYS A 489 -20.20 3.35 0.21
N ASN A 490 -19.46 4.25 -0.41
CA ASN A 490 -19.22 4.27 -1.86
C ASN A 490 -17.72 4.13 -2.11
N GLN A 491 -17.29 3.25 -3.03
CA GLN A 491 -15.92 3.33 -3.56
C GLN A 491 -15.68 4.76 -4.08
N THR A 492 -14.51 5.35 -3.81
CA THR A 492 -14.23 6.74 -4.20
C THR A 492 -12.76 6.93 -4.55
N GLU A 493 -12.28 6.18 -5.54
CA GLU A 493 -11.00 6.39 -6.25
C GLU A 493 -9.74 6.57 -5.38
N SER A 494 -8.59 6.85 -6.00
CA SER A 494 -7.32 7.01 -5.28
C SER A 494 -7.02 8.46 -4.88
N MET A 495 -6.66 8.67 -3.62
CA MET A 495 -6.16 9.96 -3.12
C MET A 495 -4.83 10.43 -3.74
N TRP A 496 -4.11 9.56 -4.48
CA TRP A 496 -2.88 9.94 -5.18
C TRP A 496 -3.12 10.43 -6.61
N LEU A 497 -4.24 10.03 -7.22
CA LEU A 497 -4.50 10.22 -8.64
C LEU A 497 -5.74 11.09 -8.90
N HIS A 498 -6.74 11.02 -8.03
CA HIS A 498 -8.11 11.44 -8.32
C HIS A 498 -8.69 12.41 -7.29
N THR A 499 -7.86 13.22 -6.62
CA THR A 499 -8.33 14.16 -5.58
C THR A 499 -9.41 15.13 -6.06
N HIS A 500 -9.40 15.49 -7.34
CA HIS A 500 -10.46 16.27 -7.99
C HIS A 500 -11.82 15.54 -8.02
N LEU A 501 -11.86 14.26 -8.41
CA LEU A 501 -13.09 13.45 -8.40
C LEU A 501 -13.60 13.23 -6.98
N ILE A 502 -12.67 12.95 -6.04
CA ILE A 502 -12.98 12.79 -4.63
C ILE A 502 -13.60 14.07 -4.07
N GLN A 503 -13.05 15.23 -4.43
CA GLN A 503 -13.55 16.55 -4.02
C GLN A 503 -14.97 16.81 -4.54
N ASP A 504 -15.24 16.50 -5.81
CA ASP A 504 -16.56 16.65 -6.44
C ASP A 504 -17.61 15.76 -5.75
N MET A 505 -17.29 14.47 -5.53
CA MET A 505 -18.18 13.54 -4.83
C MET A 505 -18.41 13.96 -3.37
N LEU A 506 -17.38 14.42 -2.66
CA LEU A 506 -17.53 14.97 -1.30
C LEU A 506 -18.45 16.19 -1.29
N SER A 507 -18.34 17.08 -2.27
CA SER A 507 -19.22 18.25 -2.39
C SER A 507 -20.67 17.83 -2.60
N ILE A 508 -20.91 16.90 -3.53
CA ILE A 508 -22.25 16.35 -3.80
C ILE A 508 -22.82 15.68 -2.54
N CYS A 509 -22.02 14.89 -1.84
CA CYS A 509 -22.48 14.18 -0.64
C CYS A 509 -22.74 15.12 0.53
N ARG A 510 -21.97 16.18 0.75
CA ARG A 510 -22.26 17.21 1.76
C ARG A 510 -23.56 17.98 1.46
N ASP A 511 -23.87 18.16 0.18
CA ASP A 511 -25.14 18.74 -0.26
C ASP A 511 -26.33 17.82 0.01
N VAL A 512 -26.17 16.52 -0.21
CA VAL A 512 -27.26 15.53 -0.16
C VAL A 512 -27.47 14.97 1.25
N PHE A 513 -26.41 14.53 1.91
CA PHE A 513 -26.43 13.91 3.22
C PHE A 513 -26.28 14.97 4.31
N LYS A 514 -27.13 14.88 5.35
CA LYS A 514 -27.18 15.87 6.45
C LYS A 514 -26.59 15.37 7.76
N GLY A 515 -26.16 14.12 7.81
CA GLY A 515 -25.34 13.60 8.90
C GLY A 515 -23.85 13.75 8.63
N SER A 516 -23.06 12.75 9.02
CA SER A 516 -21.60 12.76 8.87
C SER A 516 -21.19 12.42 7.44
N VAL A 517 -20.16 13.09 6.91
CA VAL A 517 -19.58 12.81 5.59
C VAL A 517 -18.06 12.76 5.71
N HIS A 518 -17.46 11.60 5.44
CA HIS A 518 -16.03 11.34 5.61
C HIS A 518 -15.46 10.57 4.43
N TYR A 519 -14.18 10.82 4.14
CA TYR A 519 -13.38 10.01 3.23
C TYR A 519 -12.44 9.14 4.04
N ALA A 520 -12.42 7.85 3.74
CA ALA A 520 -11.48 6.86 4.26
C ALA A 520 -10.67 6.25 3.11
N TRP A 521 -9.56 5.58 3.40
CA TRP A 521 -8.77 4.88 2.38
C TRP A 521 -8.15 3.59 2.93
N ALA A 522 -7.78 2.68 2.03
CA ALA A 522 -7.06 1.45 2.36
C ALA A 522 -5.99 1.13 1.31
N SER A 523 -5.00 0.32 1.69
CA SER A 523 -4.01 -0.24 0.79
C SER A 523 -4.59 -1.46 0.06
N VAL A 524 -4.60 -1.40 -1.28
CA VAL A 524 -4.98 -2.49 -2.18
C VAL A 524 -3.92 -2.55 -3.28
N PRO A 525 -2.89 -3.41 -3.15
CA PRO A 525 -1.71 -3.43 -4.02
C PRO A 525 -1.99 -3.46 -5.53
N THR A 526 -3.03 -4.16 -5.94
CA THR A 526 -3.33 -4.36 -7.37
C THR A 526 -4.18 -3.25 -8.00
N TYR A 527 -4.72 -2.34 -7.18
CA TYR A 527 -5.43 -1.16 -7.68
C TYR A 527 -4.45 -0.04 -8.06
N PRO A 528 -4.81 0.87 -8.99
CA PRO A 528 -3.95 1.99 -9.38
C PRO A 528 -3.43 2.76 -8.17
N SER A 529 -2.14 3.15 -8.17
CA SER A 529 -1.41 3.73 -7.02
C SER A 529 -1.29 2.88 -5.73
N GLY A 530 -1.85 1.67 -5.70
CA GLY A 530 -1.79 0.75 -4.57
C GLY A 530 -2.72 1.09 -3.39
N VAL A 531 -3.64 2.04 -3.57
CA VAL A 531 -4.62 2.47 -2.57
C VAL A 531 -5.98 2.74 -3.21
N ILE A 532 -7.03 2.70 -2.40
CA ILE A 532 -8.40 3.05 -2.81
C ILE A 532 -9.14 3.75 -1.70
N GLY A 533 -10.07 4.63 -2.08
CA GLY A 533 -10.89 5.44 -1.19
C GLY A 533 -12.30 4.91 -0.99
N PHE A 534 -12.91 5.33 0.12
CA PHE A 534 -14.29 5.08 0.47
C PHE A 534 -14.93 6.37 0.98
N LEU A 535 -16.04 6.78 0.37
CA LEU A 535 -16.86 7.88 0.84
C LEU A 535 -17.97 7.34 1.73
N LEU A 536 -17.92 7.72 3.01
CA LEU A 536 -18.93 7.37 3.99
C LEU A 536 -19.84 8.55 4.28
N CYS A 537 -21.15 8.31 4.20
CA CYS A 537 -22.16 9.34 4.48
C CYS A 537 -23.25 8.80 5.39
N SER A 538 -23.81 9.63 6.26
CA SER A 538 -25.04 9.29 6.98
C SER A 538 -26.16 10.29 6.68
N THR A 539 -27.39 9.81 6.60
CA THR A 539 -28.57 10.67 6.48
C THR A 539 -28.83 11.43 7.78
N ASP A 540 -29.74 12.41 7.73
CA ASP A 540 -30.25 13.05 8.96
C ASP A 540 -30.87 12.01 9.90
N GLY A 541 -30.72 12.19 11.21
CA GLY A 541 -31.19 11.23 12.21
C GLY A 541 -30.18 11.00 13.35
N PRO A 542 -30.15 9.79 13.94
CA PRO A 542 -29.16 9.44 14.95
C PRO A 542 -27.73 9.72 14.45
N PRO A 543 -26.88 10.38 15.26
CA PRO A 543 -25.53 10.72 14.83
C PRO A 543 -24.69 9.46 14.63
N VAL A 544 -23.90 9.45 13.55
CA VAL A 544 -22.98 8.37 13.21
C VAL A 544 -21.55 8.88 13.31
N ASP A 545 -20.74 8.24 14.15
CA ASP A 545 -19.30 8.48 14.24
C ASP A 545 -18.57 7.39 13.45
N PHE A 546 -18.17 7.74 12.22
CA PHE A 546 -17.44 6.83 11.34
C PHE A 546 -16.00 6.58 11.80
N LEU A 547 -15.42 7.37 12.70
CA LEU A 547 -14.03 7.17 13.11
C LEU A 547 -13.90 6.12 14.22
N ASN A 548 -14.97 5.91 15.00
CA ASN A 548 -14.98 5.04 16.16
C ASN A 548 -16.09 3.98 16.03
N PRO A 549 -15.77 2.74 15.61
CA PRO A 549 -16.78 1.73 15.35
C PRO A 549 -17.54 1.36 16.64
N VAL A 550 -18.86 1.51 16.61
CA VAL A 550 -19.77 1.21 17.73
C VAL A 550 -20.13 -0.27 17.83
N ASN A 551 -19.98 -1.00 16.73
CA ASN A 551 -20.24 -2.44 16.63
C ASN A 551 -19.09 -3.16 15.89
N PRO A 552 -17.86 -3.14 16.44
CA PRO A 552 -16.70 -3.72 15.79
C PRO A 552 -16.87 -5.23 15.60
N ILE A 553 -16.70 -5.69 14.36
CA ILE A 553 -16.98 -7.08 13.96
C ILE A 553 -16.12 -8.09 14.75
N GLU A 554 -14.88 -7.75 15.10
CA GLU A 554 -13.97 -8.61 15.86
C GLU A 554 -14.42 -8.88 17.31
N LYS A 555 -15.37 -8.09 17.84
CA LYS A 555 -15.95 -8.31 19.17
C LYS A 555 -17.23 -9.16 19.13
N GLN A 556 -17.66 -9.61 17.96
CA GLN A 556 -18.82 -10.49 17.82
C GLN A 556 -18.42 -11.96 18.08
N GLU A 557 -19.22 -12.69 18.87
CA GLU A 557 -18.89 -14.00 19.46
C GLU A 557 -18.45 -15.11 18.48
N GLU A 558 -18.74 -14.98 17.18
CA GLU A 558 -18.47 -16.02 16.19
C GLU A 558 -17.24 -15.80 15.29
N VAL A 559 -16.53 -14.67 15.43
CA VAL A 559 -15.34 -14.37 14.62
C VAL A 559 -14.12 -15.19 15.05
N GLU A 560 -14.16 -15.84 16.22
CA GLU A 560 -13.11 -16.76 16.69
C GLU A 560 -13.03 -18.08 15.88
N LYS A 561 -14.01 -18.37 15.02
CA LYS A 561 -13.96 -19.53 14.13
C LYS A 561 -12.92 -19.27 13.02
N PRO A 562 -11.95 -20.20 12.77
CA PRO A 562 -10.91 -20.00 11.75
C PRO A 562 -11.44 -19.68 10.35
N GLU A 563 -12.61 -20.22 10.00
CA GLU A 563 -13.29 -20.03 8.71
C GLU A 563 -13.88 -18.61 8.55
N ARG A 564 -14.03 -17.87 9.66
CA ARG A 564 -14.56 -16.51 9.73
C ARG A 564 -13.54 -15.50 10.26
N GLU A 565 -12.26 -15.87 10.20
CA GLU A 565 -11.19 -14.97 10.56
C GLU A 565 -11.10 -13.80 9.56
N LEU A 566 -10.90 -12.58 10.10
CA LEU A 566 -10.65 -11.38 9.31
C LEU A 566 -9.19 -11.36 8.86
N LYS A 567 -8.94 -11.00 7.61
CA LYS A 567 -7.57 -10.91 7.07
C LYS A 567 -7.06 -9.49 7.15
N PHE A 568 -7.87 -8.47 6.92
CA PHE A 568 -7.39 -7.10 6.82
C PHE A 568 -7.96 -6.20 7.93
N TYR A 569 -9.27 -6.11 8.04
CA TYR A 569 -9.97 -5.19 8.92
C TYR A 569 -9.77 -5.55 10.41
N ASN A 570 -9.67 -4.50 11.23
CA ASN A 570 -9.85 -4.48 12.68
C ASN A 570 -10.14 -3.02 13.12
N SER A 571 -10.50 -2.77 14.38
CA SER A 571 -10.81 -1.42 14.87
C SER A 571 -9.66 -0.41 14.71
N GLU A 572 -8.40 -0.84 14.77
CA GLU A 572 -7.25 0.05 14.58
C GLU A 572 -7.13 0.47 13.12
N MET A 573 -7.24 -0.49 12.19
CA MET A 573 -7.30 -0.23 10.75
C MET A 573 -8.52 0.63 10.37
N HIS A 574 -9.68 0.40 10.99
CA HIS A 574 -10.88 1.23 10.79
C HIS A 574 -10.56 2.70 11.08
N LYS A 575 -9.99 2.99 12.25
CA LYS A 575 -9.66 4.36 12.64
C LYS A 575 -8.54 4.95 11.76
N ALA A 576 -7.52 4.16 11.46
CA ALA A 576 -6.38 4.57 10.64
C ALA A 576 -6.78 4.94 9.20
N ALA A 577 -7.83 4.31 8.66
CA ALA A 577 -8.34 4.60 7.32
C ALA A 577 -8.81 6.05 7.14
N PHE A 578 -9.15 6.76 8.22
CA PHE A 578 -9.55 8.17 8.18
C PHE A 578 -8.39 9.16 8.37
N ALA A 579 -7.18 8.66 8.67
CA ALA A 579 -6.00 9.51 8.70
C ALA A 579 -5.56 9.82 7.27
N LEU A 580 -5.63 11.10 6.88
CA LEU A 580 -5.31 11.55 5.54
C LEU A 580 -3.93 12.23 5.50
N PRO A 581 -3.15 12.03 4.43
CA PRO A 581 -1.93 12.81 4.21
C PRO A 581 -2.20 14.31 4.17
N SER A 582 -1.19 15.10 4.52
CA SER A 582 -1.32 16.56 4.61
C SER A 582 -1.75 17.19 3.27
N PHE A 583 -1.27 16.68 2.13
CA PHE A 583 -1.67 17.16 0.81
C PHE A 583 -3.15 16.88 0.51
N VAL A 584 -3.63 15.68 0.84
CA VAL A 584 -5.03 15.29 0.66
C VAL A 584 -5.93 16.16 1.53
N THR A 585 -5.56 16.36 2.80
CA THR A 585 -6.33 17.22 3.71
C THR A 585 -6.48 18.64 3.17
N ARG A 586 -5.41 19.21 2.59
CA ARG A 586 -5.47 20.53 1.96
C ARG A 586 -6.35 20.54 0.72
N GLU A 587 -6.12 19.61 -0.19
CA GLU A 587 -6.88 19.56 -1.45
C GLU A 587 -8.38 19.39 -1.18
N LEU A 588 -8.77 18.52 -0.24
CA LEU A 588 -10.16 18.28 0.10
C LEU A 588 -10.80 19.38 0.98
N SER A 589 -10.01 20.22 1.66
CA SER A 589 -10.51 21.32 2.51
C SER A 589 -10.72 22.64 1.77
N THR A 590 -10.14 22.81 0.57
CA THR A 590 -10.25 24.05 -0.22
C THR A 590 -11.69 24.45 -0.58
N LEU A 591 -12.68 23.55 -0.48
CA LEU A 591 -14.10 23.86 -0.63
C LEU A 591 -14.67 24.78 0.47
N ASN A 592 -14.16 24.70 1.71
CA ASN A 592 -14.69 25.52 2.81
C ASN A 592 -14.33 27.01 2.66
N CYS A 593 -13.31 27.34 1.85
CA CYS A 593 -12.80 28.71 1.72
C CYS A 593 -13.38 29.50 0.53
N LEU A 594 -14.03 28.83 -0.43
CA LEU A 594 -14.61 29.49 -1.61
C LEU A 594 -16.03 30.01 -1.34
N GLU A 595 -16.78 29.39 -0.41
CA GLU A 595 -18.10 29.89 -0.01
C GLU A 595 -17.99 31.20 0.81
N ASP A 596 -16.93 31.36 1.62
CA ASP A 596 -16.76 32.52 2.51
C ASP A 596 -16.24 33.78 1.80
N LYS A 597 -15.77 33.66 0.55
CA LYS A 597 -15.36 34.82 -0.28
C LYS A 597 -16.48 35.37 -1.17
N SER A 598 -17.69 34.81 -1.06
CA SER A 598 -18.84 35.19 -1.89
C SER A 598 -20.01 35.82 -1.12
N LYS A 599 -19.84 36.12 0.17
CA LYS A 599 -20.84 36.83 0.99
C LYS A 599 -20.49 38.29 1.26
#